data_AF-A0A7K0PAH0-F1
#
_entry.id   AF-A0A7K0PAH0-F1
#
_cell.length_a   1.000
_cell.length_b   1.000
_cell.length_c   1.000
_cell.angle_alpha   90.00
_cell.angle_beta   90.00
_cell.angle_gamma   90.00
#
_symmetry.space_group_name_H-M   'P 1'
#
loop_
_entity.id
_entity.type
_entity.pdbx_description
1 polymer ?
#
loop_
_entity_poly.entity_id
_entity_poly.type
_entity_poly.pdbx_seq_one_letter_code
_entity_poly.pdbx_strand_id
1 'polypeptide(L)'
;MSALDDVLRLIATHLALHDSWPREVRLDAPRLRALAHELDGEDFRRLCEHLQLRARRTPGASAGGRSVVQLHDTQHVPAATLERTRLWLGVRAADAPISSFADAFVPRPEQWGLRGDPHLWDALRRRFAGRIVPVDDVETAAVLHFAIGELIGQDLRASAEHIEVPAFSIGSGMSDGHVDRDFWAQTAIPLLVDRARALRRQT
;
A
#
# COMPACT_ATOMS: atom_id res chain seq x y z
N MET A 1 -13.72 -3.88 -10.98
CA MET A 1 -13.10 -5.21 -10.91
C MET A 1 -11.74 -5.08 -11.56
N SER A 2 -10.67 -5.51 -10.90
CA SER A 2 -9.29 -5.35 -11.38
C SER A 2 -9.04 -6.20 -12.64
N ALA A 3 -8.18 -5.73 -13.54
CA ALA A 3 -7.79 -6.49 -14.72
C ALA A 3 -6.96 -7.73 -14.36
N LEU A 4 -6.13 -7.66 -13.30
CA LEU A 4 -5.48 -8.84 -12.74
C LEU A 4 -6.50 -9.86 -12.21
N ASP A 5 -7.55 -9.41 -11.51
CA ASP A 5 -8.63 -10.29 -11.05
C ASP A 5 -9.33 -11.00 -12.23
N ASP A 6 -9.57 -10.30 -13.34
CA ASP A 6 -10.11 -10.90 -14.57
C ASP A 6 -9.19 -12.02 -15.10
N VAL A 7 -7.87 -11.79 -15.11
CA VAL A 7 -6.87 -12.80 -15.52
C VAL A 7 -6.84 -14.00 -14.57
N LEU A 8 -6.83 -13.76 -13.26
CA LEU A 8 -6.84 -14.82 -12.24
C LEU A 8 -8.08 -15.71 -12.37
N ARG A 9 -9.25 -15.10 -12.57
CA ARG A 9 -10.52 -15.80 -12.77
C ARG A 9 -10.50 -16.67 -14.03
N LEU A 10 -10.03 -16.12 -15.14
CA LEU A 10 -9.90 -16.86 -16.40
C LEU A 10 -9.00 -18.10 -16.25
N ILE A 11 -7.85 -17.94 -15.62
CA ILE A 11 -6.89 -19.03 -15.41
C ILE A 11 -7.46 -20.08 -14.47
N ALA A 12 -8.06 -19.65 -13.37
CA ALA A 12 -8.65 -20.54 -12.39
C ALA A 12 -9.84 -21.34 -12.97
N THR A 13 -10.70 -20.71 -13.78
CA THR A 13 -11.76 -21.43 -14.51
C THR A 13 -11.17 -22.43 -15.50
N HIS A 14 -10.11 -22.05 -16.24
CA HIS A 14 -9.46 -22.97 -17.18
C HIS A 14 -8.86 -24.19 -16.46
N LEU A 15 -8.19 -23.97 -15.33
CA LEU A 15 -7.68 -25.04 -14.48
C LEU A 15 -8.80 -25.95 -13.99
N ALA A 16 -9.92 -25.38 -13.52
CA ALA A 16 -11.05 -26.17 -13.02
C ALA A 16 -11.71 -27.02 -14.11
N LEU A 17 -11.79 -26.53 -15.35
CA LEU A 17 -12.46 -27.22 -16.46
C LEU A 17 -11.57 -28.23 -17.19
N HIS A 18 -10.26 -28.00 -17.20
CA HIS A 18 -9.34 -28.75 -18.06
C HIS A 18 -8.16 -29.37 -17.33
N ASP A 19 -8.12 -29.25 -15.99
CA ASP A 19 -7.04 -29.74 -15.11
C ASP A 19 -5.63 -29.38 -15.63
N SER A 20 -5.52 -28.20 -16.24
CA SER A 20 -4.29 -27.70 -16.85
C SER A 20 -4.25 -26.18 -16.85
N TRP A 21 -3.03 -25.62 -16.89
CA TRP A 21 -2.83 -24.18 -16.94
C TRP A 21 -2.92 -23.66 -18.38
N PRO A 22 -3.65 -22.56 -18.64
CA PRO A 22 -3.69 -21.96 -19.96
C PRO A 22 -2.32 -21.33 -20.28
N ARG A 23 -1.89 -21.48 -21.53
CA ARG A 23 -0.64 -20.85 -22.02
C ARG A 23 -0.84 -19.43 -22.54
N GLU A 24 -2.08 -19.02 -22.76
CA GLU A 24 -2.40 -17.75 -23.41
C GLU A 24 -3.64 -17.12 -22.78
N VAL A 25 -3.58 -15.81 -22.56
CA VAL A 25 -4.73 -14.99 -22.16
C VAL A 25 -4.88 -13.86 -23.18
N ARG A 26 -6.09 -13.72 -23.74
CA ARG A 26 -6.46 -12.68 -24.69
C ARG A 26 -7.31 -11.64 -24.00
N LEU A 27 -6.88 -10.38 -24.06
CA LEU A 27 -7.54 -9.24 -23.41
C LEU A 27 -7.89 -8.18 -24.46
N ASP A 28 -9.02 -7.51 -24.28
CA ASP A 28 -9.33 -6.30 -25.04
C ASP A 28 -8.40 -5.13 -24.64
N ALA A 29 -8.39 -4.07 -25.45
CA ALA A 29 -7.50 -2.93 -25.21
C ALA A 29 -7.70 -2.25 -23.84
N PRO A 30 -8.94 -2.02 -23.35
CA PRO A 30 -9.15 -1.48 -22.01
C PRO A 30 -8.54 -2.33 -20.89
N ARG A 31 -8.73 -3.66 -20.93
CA ARG A 31 -8.18 -4.57 -19.93
C ARG A 31 -6.67 -4.70 -19.99
N LEU A 32 -6.09 -4.72 -21.20
CA LEU A 32 -4.62 -4.69 -21.34
C LEU A 32 -4.03 -3.43 -20.72
N ARG A 33 -4.66 -2.28 -20.96
CA ARG A 33 -4.21 -1.01 -20.40
C ARG A 33 -4.34 -1.00 -18.87
N ALA A 34 -5.47 -1.44 -18.34
CA ALA A 34 -5.67 -1.56 -16.91
C ALA A 34 -4.64 -2.52 -16.27
N LEU A 35 -4.41 -3.69 -16.86
CA LEU A 35 -3.40 -4.65 -16.39
C LEU A 35 -1.99 -4.04 -16.38
N ALA A 36 -1.63 -3.26 -17.41
CA ALA A 36 -0.34 -2.58 -17.48
C ALA A 36 -0.17 -1.47 -16.43
N HIS A 37 -1.27 -0.88 -15.94
CA HIS A 37 -1.24 0.06 -14.82
C HIS A 37 -1.25 -0.65 -13.46
N GLU A 38 -1.87 -1.82 -13.40
CA GLU A 38 -2.01 -2.63 -12.18
C GLU A 38 -0.78 -3.49 -11.88
N LEU A 39 0.21 -3.61 -12.76
CA LEU A 39 1.41 -4.43 -12.52
C LEU A 39 2.67 -3.57 -12.59
N ASP A 40 3.60 -3.78 -11.67
CA ASP A 40 4.95 -3.26 -11.81
C ASP A 40 5.76 -4.09 -12.84
N GLY A 41 6.98 -3.65 -13.13
CA GLY A 41 7.82 -4.31 -14.13
C GLY A 41 8.22 -5.74 -13.76
N GLU A 42 8.36 -6.04 -12.47
CA GLU A 42 8.76 -7.37 -12.01
C GLU A 42 7.57 -8.35 -12.04
N ASP A 43 6.41 -7.90 -11.58
CA ASP A 43 5.19 -8.69 -11.61
C ASP A 43 4.68 -8.88 -13.04
N PHE A 44 4.85 -7.89 -13.93
CA PHE A 44 4.60 -8.08 -15.36
C PHE A 44 5.52 -9.15 -15.97
N ARG A 45 6.81 -9.18 -15.58
CA ARG A 45 7.76 -10.20 -16.01
C ARG A 45 7.33 -11.59 -15.53
N ARG A 46 7.02 -11.75 -14.23
CA ARG A 46 6.54 -13.03 -13.66
C ARG A 46 5.28 -13.53 -14.36
N LEU A 47 4.34 -12.63 -14.62
CA LEU A 47 3.13 -12.97 -15.38
C LEU A 47 3.50 -13.55 -16.77
N CYS A 48 4.40 -12.89 -17.50
CA CYS A 48 4.86 -13.32 -18.82
C CYS A 48 5.69 -14.62 -18.81
N GLU A 49 6.23 -15.05 -17.67
CA GLU A 49 6.92 -16.35 -17.52
C GLU A 49 5.93 -17.52 -17.55
N HIS A 50 4.70 -17.28 -17.09
CA HIS A 50 3.67 -18.31 -16.98
C HIS A 50 2.72 -18.33 -18.19
N LEU A 51 2.46 -17.18 -18.82
CA LEU A 51 1.48 -17.06 -19.89
C LEU A 51 1.84 -16.02 -20.96
N GLN A 52 1.33 -16.24 -22.17
CA GLN A 52 1.37 -15.25 -23.24
C GLN A 52 0.17 -14.31 -23.14
N LEU A 53 0.42 -13.01 -23.00
CA LEU A 53 -0.59 -11.98 -23.15
C LEU A 53 -0.80 -11.64 -24.64
N ARG A 54 -2.06 -11.61 -25.06
CA ARG A 54 -2.43 -11.27 -26.44
C ARG A 54 -3.56 -10.25 -26.46
N ALA A 55 -3.49 -9.34 -27.42
CA ALA A 55 -4.59 -8.42 -27.70
C ALA A 55 -5.66 -9.09 -28.55
N ARG A 56 -6.93 -8.83 -28.24
CA ARG A 56 -8.07 -9.13 -29.12
C ARG A 56 -8.82 -7.85 -29.48
N ARG A 57 -9.44 -7.85 -30.67
CA ARG A 57 -10.21 -6.70 -31.19
C ARG A 57 -11.62 -6.62 -30.64
N THR A 58 -12.21 -7.76 -30.31
CA THR A 58 -13.57 -7.85 -29.76
C THR A 58 -13.55 -7.61 -28.25
N PRO A 59 -14.56 -6.94 -27.68
CA PRO A 59 -14.66 -6.74 -26.23
C PRO A 59 -14.63 -8.05 -25.44
N GLY A 60 -14.08 -7.98 -24.23
CA GLY A 60 -13.99 -9.08 -23.28
C GLY A 60 -12.59 -9.67 -23.14
N ALA A 61 -12.52 -10.83 -22.48
CA ALA A 61 -11.29 -11.51 -22.18
C ALA A 61 -11.49 -13.03 -22.22
N SER A 62 -10.43 -13.77 -22.53
CA SER A 62 -10.47 -15.23 -22.62
C SER A 62 -9.12 -15.87 -22.32
N ALA A 63 -9.11 -17.12 -21.85
CA ALA A 63 -7.91 -17.90 -21.64
C ALA A 63 -7.96 -19.24 -22.40
N GLY A 64 -6.81 -19.67 -22.91
CA GLY A 64 -6.61 -20.97 -23.55
C GLY A 64 -6.33 -20.92 -25.06
N GLY A 65 -6.23 -22.11 -25.65
CA GLY A 65 -5.98 -22.31 -27.09
C GLY A 65 -7.12 -23.07 -27.76
N ARG A 66 -7.05 -24.41 -27.74
CA ARG A 66 -8.10 -25.29 -28.31
C ARG A 66 -9.38 -25.29 -27.47
N SER A 67 -9.26 -25.15 -26.15
CA SER A 67 -10.38 -24.93 -25.23
C SER A 67 -10.30 -23.51 -24.72
N VAL A 68 -11.32 -22.71 -24.99
CA VAL A 68 -11.35 -21.28 -24.66
C VAL A 68 -12.35 -21.04 -23.55
N VAL A 69 -11.88 -20.47 -22.45
CA VAL A 69 -12.72 -19.96 -21.36
C VAL A 69 -12.94 -18.47 -21.61
N GLN A 70 -14.18 -18.00 -21.61
CA GLN A 70 -14.47 -16.56 -21.67
C GLN A 70 -14.65 -15.99 -20.27
N LEU A 71 -14.37 -14.70 -20.09
CA LEU A 71 -14.46 -14.05 -18.79
C LEU A 71 -15.88 -14.12 -18.21
N HIS A 72 -16.92 -14.09 -19.05
CA HIS A 72 -18.31 -14.21 -18.59
C HIS A 72 -18.63 -15.60 -18.02
N ASP A 73 -17.84 -16.62 -18.33
CA ASP A 73 -17.98 -17.98 -17.78
C ASP A 73 -17.34 -18.11 -16.38
N THR A 74 -16.68 -17.06 -15.88
CA THR A 74 -15.87 -17.10 -14.64
C THR A 74 -16.65 -16.71 -13.38
N GLN A 75 -17.99 -16.79 -13.42
CA GLN A 75 -18.84 -16.35 -12.31
C GLN A 75 -18.68 -17.21 -11.04
N HIS A 76 -18.39 -18.50 -11.19
CA HIS A 76 -18.37 -19.47 -10.08
C HIS A 76 -17.02 -20.18 -9.94
N VAL A 77 -15.95 -19.41 -9.70
CA VAL A 77 -14.63 -20.00 -9.43
C VAL A 77 -14.47 -20.27 -7.92
N PRO A 78 -14.15 -21.51 -7.51
CA PRO A 78 -13.87 -21.79 -6.10
C PRO A 78 -12.70 -20.96 -5.57
N ALA A 79 -12.81 -20.49 -4.33
CA ALA A 79 -11.78 -19.67 -3.69
C ALA A 79 -10.41 -20.35 -3.66
N ALA A 80 -10.38 -21.66 -3.37
CA ALA A 80 -9.17 -22.47 -3.37
C ALA A 80 -8.50 -22.52 -4.76
N THR A 81 -9.27 -22.51 -5.84
CA THR A 81 -8.72 -22.51 -7.21
C THR A 81 -8.13 -21.14 -7.54
N LEU A 82 -8.78 -20.05 -7.14
CA LEU A 82 -8.21 -18.70 -7.27
C LEU A 82 -6.91 -18.56 -6.49
N GLU A 83 -6.85 -19.08 -5.26
CA GLU A 83 -5.65 -19.07 -4.44
C GLU A 83 -4.51 -19.86 -5.09
N ARG A 84 -4.78 -21.07 -5.58
CA ARG A 84 -3.81 -21.86 -6.36
C ARG A 84 -3.29 -21.10 -7.58
N THR A 85 -4.15 -20.40 -8.30
CA THR A 85 -3.75 -19.57 -9.45
C THR A 85 -2.86 -18.41 -9.03
N ARG A 86 -3.20 -17.70 -7.94
CA ARG A 86 -2.34 -16.62 -7.41
C ARG A 86 -0.96 -17.13 -7.05
N LEU A 87 -0.89 -18.26 -6.34
CA LEU A 87 0.37 -18.91 -5.98
C LEU A 87 1.17 -19.35 -7.20
N TRP A 88 0.49 -19.90 -8.22
CA TRP A 88 1.14 -20.34 -9.46
C TRP A 88 1.74 -19.17 -10.24
N LEU A 89 1.04 -18.05 -10.36
CA LEU A 89 1.55 -16.87 -11.07
C LEU A 89 2.62 -16.11 -10.29
N GLY A 90 2.52 -16.07 -8.96
CA GLY A 90 3.41 -15.26 -8.12
C GLY A 90 3.30 -13.74 -8.38
N VAL A 91 2.20 -13.30 -8.99
CA VAL A 91 1.94 -11.90 -9.39
C VAL A 91 1.09 -11.21 -8.34
N ARG A 92 1.46 -9.99 -7.94
CA ARG A 92 0.66 -9.13 -7.07
C ARG A 92 0.12 -7.95 -7.89
N ALA A 93 -1.05 -7.43 -7.53
CA ALA A 93 -1.49 -6.14 -8.08
C ALA A 93 -0.63 -5.04 -7.44
N ALA A 94 -0.10 -4.14 -8.25
CA ALA A 94 0.55 -2.90 -7.85
C ALA A 94 -0.35 -2.01 -6.96
N ASP A 95 -1.67 -2.25 -7.01
CA ASP A 95 -2.70 -1.59 -6.19
C ASP A 95 -3.37 -2.50 -5.14
N ALA A 96 -2.79 -3.66 -4.79
CA ALA A 96 -3.03 -4.14 -3.43
C ALA A 96 -2.53 -3.00 -2.53
N PRO A 97 -3.36 -2.42 -1.63
CA PRO A 97 -3.02 -1.15 -1.00
C PRO A 97 -1.68 -1.34 -0.30
N ILE A 98 -0.62 -0.80 -0.91
CA ILE A 98 0.64 -0.61 -0.22
C ILE A 98 0.22 0.35 0.87
N SER A 99 0.12 -0.16 2.10
CA SER A 99 -0.14 0.69 3.24
C SER A 99 0.89 1.81 3.15
N SER A 100 0.41 3.02 2.93
CA SER A 100 1.27 4.19 2.91
C SER A 100 1.72 4.39 4.34
N PHE A 101 2.95 4.86 4.58
CA PHE A 101 3.38 5.13 5.95
C PHE A 101 2.47 6.16 6.63
N ALA A 102 1.84 7.05 5.85
CA ALA A 102 0.79 7.94 6.34
C ALA A 102 -0.42 7.23 6.99
N ASP A 103 -0.69 5.97 6.67
CA ASP A 103 -1.80 5.21 7.26
C ASP A 103 -1.53 4.89 8.74
N ALA A 104 -0.27 4.85 9.17
CA ALA A 104 0.10 4.69 10.59
C ALA A 104 -0.39 5.87 11.45
N PHE A 105 -0.68 7.01 10.83
CA PHE A 105 -1.14 8.22 11.51
C PHE A 105 -2.67 8.23 11.74
N VAL A 106 -3.37 7.14 11.41
CA VAL A 106 -4.81 6.98 11.57
C VAL A 106 -5.10 5.78 12.50
N PRO A 107 -5.97 5.94 13.52
CA PRO A 107 -6.61 7.17 13.97
C PRO A 107 -5.63 8.11 14.70
N ARG A 108 -6.01 9.37 14.89
CA ARG A 108 -5.23 10.28 15.76
C ARG A 108 -5.25 9.79 17.22
N PRO A 109 -4.21 10.09 18.00
CA PRO A 109 -4.27 10.02 19.47
C PRO A 109 -5.45 10.84 20.01
N GLU A 110 -6.09 10.31 21.06
CA GLU A 110 -7.16 11.02 21.78
C GLU A 110 -6.60 12.11 22.71
N GLN A 111 -5.35 11.93 23.17
CA GLN A 111 -4.65 12.82 24.08
C GLN A 111 -3.37 13.34 23.43
N TRP A 112 -3.04 14.60 23.74
CA TRP A 112 -1.88 15.34 23.25
C TRP A 112 -1.15 15.98 24.44
N GLY A 113 0.16 16.19 24.32
CA GLY A 113 0.93 16.90 25.35
C GLY A 113 0.64 18.40 25.32
N LEU A 114 0.90 19.03 24.17
CA LEU A 114 0.72 20.46 23.92
C LEU A 114 -0.02 20.73 22.61
N ARG A 115 -0.41 22.01 22.42
CA ARG A 115 -1.26 22.45 21.30
C ARG A 115 -0.57 22.36 19.93
N GLY A 116 0.76 22.32 19.88
CA GLY A 116 1.54 22.11 18.66
C GLY A 116 1.62 20.64 18.22
N ASP A 117 1.37 19.67 19.10
CA ASP A 117 1.52 18.24 18.76
C ASP A 117 0.57 17.78 17.63
N PRO A 118 -0.72 18.17 17.60
CA PRO A 118 -1.59 17.85 16.48
C PRO A 118 -1.08 18.40 15.14
N HIS A 119 -0.43 19.56 15.15
CA HIS A 119 0.13 20.18 13.94
C HIS A 119 1.35 19.42 13.43
N LEU A 120 2.25 19.01 14.33
CA LEU A 120 3.41 18.18 13.99
C LEU A 120 2.96 16.80 13.47
N TRP A 121 1.96 16.17 14.10
CA TRP A 121 1.35 14.93 13.63
C TRP A 121 0.83 15.04 12.21
N ASP A 122 0.06 16.08 11.92
CA ASP A 122 -0.48 16.32 10.59
C ASP A 122 0.61 16.66 9.56
N ALA A 123 1.65 17.39 9.96
CA ALA A 123 2.79 17.69 9.10
C ALA A 123 3.54 16.40 8.71
N LEU A 124 3.80 15.50 9.66
CA LEU A 124 4.41 14.20 9.40
C LEU A 124 3.52 13.31 8.52
N ARG A 125 2.21 13.24 8.80
CA ARG A 125 1.28 12.47 7.96
C ARG A 125 1.33 12.93 6.51
N ARG A 126 1.33 14.26 6.27
CA ARG A 126 1.48 14.82 4.92
C ARG A 126 2.86 14.50 4.31
N ARG A 127 3.93 14.63 5.11
CA ARG A 127 5.32 14.33 4.69
C ARG A 127 5.49 12.90 4.18
N PHE A 128 4.78 11.95 4.77
CA PHE A 128 4.84 10.53 4.46
C PHE A 128 3.69 10.01 3.58
N ALA A 129 2.83 10.88 3.06
CA ALA A 129 1.77 10.48 2.14
C ALA A 129 2.36 9.86 0.86
N GLY A 130 1.91 8.65 0.50
CA GLY A 130 2.39 7.92 -0.66
C GLY A 130 3.82 7.37 -0.53
N ARG A 131 4.42 7.45 0.66
CA ARG A 131 5.71 6.82 0.95
C ARG A 131 5.47 5.39 1.44
N ILE A 132 6.31 4.47 1.01
CA ILE A 132 6.33 3.11 1.54
C ILE A 132 6.56 3.11 3.05
N VAL A 133 5.98 2.14 3.75
CA VAL A 133 6.30 1.90 5.16
C VAL A 133 7.78 1.49 5.25
N PRO A 134 8.57 2.09 6.18
CA PRO A 134 9.97 1.70 6.40
C PRO A 134 10.10 0.19 6.64
N VAL A 135 11.25 -0.42 6.37
CA VAL A 135 11.37 -1.89 6.32
C VAL A 135 11.34 -2.55 7.70
N ASP A 136 11.74 -1.83 8.74
CA ASP A 136 11.75 -2.32 10.13
C ASP A 136 11.50 -1.20 11.15
N ASP A 137 11.45 -1.58 12.43
CA ASP A 137 11.17 -0.66 13.54
C ASP A 137 12.29 0.37 13.76
N VAL A 138 13.56 -0.02 13.49
CA VAL A 138 14.74 0.83 13.66
C VAL A 138 14.72 1.94 12.62
N GLU A 139 14.48 1.59 11.34
CA GLU A 139 14.33 2.55 10.26
C GLU A 139 13.10 3.43 10.50
N THR A 140 11.99 2.86 10.96
CA THR A 140 10.77 3.64 11.28
C THR A 140 11.07 4.73 12.32
N ALA A 141 11.73 4.38 13.42
CA ALA A 141 12.12 5.35 14.43
C ALA A 141 13.10 6.40 13.87
N ALA A 142 14.09 5.96 13.09
CA ALA A 142 15.08 6.86 12.50
C ALA A 142 14.46 7.90 11.56
N VAL A 143 13.57 7.49 10.65
CA VAL A 143 12.90 8.42 9.72
C VAL A 143 11.95 9.37 10.45
N LEU A 144 11.28 8.92 11.51
CA LEU A 144 10.44 9.77 12.34
C LEU A 144 11.27 10.83 13.07
N HIS A 145 12.35 10.44 13.73
CA HIS A 145 13.24 11.38 14.41
C HIS A 145 13.84 12.40 13.44
N PHE A 146 14.30 11.95 12.28
CA PHE A 146 14.83 12.83 11.25
C PHE A 146 13.76 13.82 10.77
N ALA A 147 12.56 13.34 10.40
CA ALA A 147 11.49 14.19 9.90
C ALA A 147 10.96 15.17 10.97
N ILE A 148 10.87 14.74 12.22
CA ILE A 148 10.52 15.61 13.34
C ILE A 148 11.58 16.71 13.50
N GLY A 149 12.86 16.34 13.49
CA GLY A 149 13.95 17.30 13.63
C GLY A 149 13.94 18.40 12.56
N GLU A 150 13.69 18.01 11.31
CA GLU A 150 13.52 18.94 10.19
C GLU A 150 12.30 19.87 10.38
N LEU A 151 11.20 19.36 10.93
CA LEU A 151 9.95 20.13 11.10
C LEU A 151 10.00 21.09 12.29
N ILE A 152 10.70 20.73 13.37
CA ILE A 152 10.84 21.57 14.56
C ILE A 152 12.13 22.42 14.55
N GLY A 153 13.03 22.17 13.59
CA GLY A 153 14.29 22.91 13.41
C GLY A 153 15.44 22.48 14.31
N GLN A 154 15.29 21.41 15.10
CA GLN A 154 16.30 20.92 16.05
C GLN A 154 16.09 19.44 16.38
N ASP A 155 17.12 18.75 16.87
CA ASP A 155 16.99 17.34 17.28
C ASP A 155 16.08 17.21 18.51
N LEU A 156 14.96 16.50 18.35
CA LEU A 156 14.00 16.20 19.42
C LEU A 156 14.69 15.62 20.66
N ARG A 157 15.70 14.76 20.51
CA ARG A 157 16.37 14.07 21.63
C ARG A 157 17.23 15.02 22.48
N ALA A 158 17.76 16.06 21.86
CA ALA A 158 18.59 17.08 22.50
C ALA A 158 17.78 18.33 22.90
N SER A 159 16.49 18.36 22.59
CA SER A 159 15.61 19.50 22.82
C SER A 159 15.18 19.64 24.28
N ALA A 160 14.76 20.85 24.63
CA ALA A 160 14.03 21.13 25.87
C ALA A 160 12.68 20.39 25.88
N GLU A 161 12.06 20.30 27.07
CA GLU A 161 10.77 19.64 27.29
C GLU A 161 9.65 20.22 26.41
N HIS A 162 9.59 21.56 26.32
CA HIS A 162 8.66 22.27 25.44
C HIS A 162 9.43 22.97 24.33
N ILE A 163 9.01 22.75 23.09
CA ILE A 163 9.69 23.22 21.89
C ILE A 163 8.76 24.19 21.16
N GLU A 164 9.13 25.46 21.11
CA GLU A 164 8.38 26.45 20.33
C GLU A 164 8.62 26.25 18.85
N VAL A 165 7.54 26.02 18.10
CA VAL A 165 7.57 25.92 16.63
C VAL A 165 6.66 27.00 16.07
N PRO A 166 7.20 28.17 15.67
CA PRO A 166 6.39 29.32 15.24
C PRO A 166 5.40 29.01 14.11
N ALA A 167 5.73 28.05 13.24
CA ALA A 167 4.85 27.62 12.15
C ALA A 167 3.56 26.92 12.63
N PHE A 168 3.50 26.50 13.90
CA PHE A 168 2.35 25.85 14.51
C PHE A 168 1.55 26.80 15.41
N SER A 169 1.97 28.06 15.56
CA SER A 169 1.23 29.07 16.31
C SER A 169 0.09 29.63 15.46
N ILE A 170 -1.13 29.61 16.00
CA ILE A 170 -2.37 30.11 15.37
C ILE A 170 -3.07 31.20 16.20
N GLY A 171 -2.44 31.66 17.29
CA GLY A 171 -2.95 32.70 18.20
C GLY A 171 -3.86 32.16 19.32
N SER A 172 -3.79 30.87 19.68
CA SER A 172 -4.77 30.24 20.58
C SER A 172 -4.52 30.42 22.09
N GLY A 173 -3.42 31.07 22.50
CA GLY A 173 -3.10 31.38 23.91
C GLY A 173 -1.72 30.89 24.36
N MET A 174 -1.54 30.74 25.69
CA MET A 174 -0.28 30.22 26.26
C MET A 174 -0.08 28.76 25.82
N SER A 175 1.15 28.44 25.37
CA SER A 175 1.54 27.16 24.75
C SER A 175 1.07 26.91 23.32
N ASP A 176 0.56 27.94 22.64
CA ASP A 176 0.28 27.89 21.21
C ASP A 176 1.59 27.68 20.41
N GLY A 177 1.56 26.79 19.43
CA GLY A 177 2.74 26.40 18.64
C GLY A 177 3.82 25.62 19.40
N HIS A 178 3.60 25.22 20.66
CA HIS A 178 4.57 24.42 21.40
C HIS A 178 4.34 22.92 21.20
N VAL A 179 5.43 22.18 20.99
CA VAL A 179 5.49 20.72 20.88
C VAL A 179 6.06 20.15 22.18
N ASP A 180 5.46 19.06 22.65
CA ASP A 180 5.88 18.36 23.88
C ASP A 180 6.88 17.25 23.54
N ARG A 181 8.12 17.42 23.95
CA ARG A 181 9.19 16.46 23.67
C ARG A 181 8.88 15.08 24.24
N ASP A 182 8.37 15.02 25.46
CA ASP A 182 8.17 13.78 26.19
C ASP A 182 6.95 13.02 25.65
N PHE A 183 5.89 13.73 25.26
CA PHE A 183 4.79 13.14 24.49
C PHE A 183 5.31 12.47 23.21
N TRP A 184 6.17 13.15 22.44
CA TRP A 184 6.69 12.57 21.20
C TRP A 184 7.62 11.39 21.43
N ALA A 185 8.55 11.51 22.38
CA ALA A 185 9.54 10.48 22.67
C ALA A 185 8.92 9.22 23.30
N GLN A 186 7.94 9.39 24.20
CA GLN A 186 7.41 8.30 25.02
C GLN A 186 6.08 7.74 24.50
N THR A 187 5.31 8.54 23.73
CA THR A 187 3.97 8.15 23.26
C THR A 187 3.88 8.11 21.74
N ALA A 188 4.10 9.23 21.06
CA ALA A 188 3.76 9.33 19.63
C ALA A 188 4.68 8.49 18.74
N ILE A 189 6.00 8.55 18.93
CA ILE A 189 6.95 7.76 18.14
C ILE A 189 6.75 6.25 18.39
N PRO A 190 6.70 5.75 19.64
CA PRO A 190 6.41 4.33 19.88
C PRO A 190 5.09 3.87 19.26
N LEU A 191 4.02 4.67 19.36
CA LEU A 191 2.73 4.38 18.73
C LEU A 191 2.85 4.24 17.20
N LEU A 192 3.56 5.16 16.54
CA LEU A 192 3.75 5.14 15.09
C LEU A 192 4.62 3.97 14.64
N VAL A 193 5.63 3.58 15.43
CA VAL A 193 6.44 2.38 15.18
C VAL A 193 5.58 1.11 15.25
N ASP A 194 4.75 0.96 16.28
CA ASP A 194 3.87 -0.19 16.42
C ASP A 194 2.83 -0.28 15.30
N ARG A 195 2.28 0.86 14.88
CA ARG A 195 1.34 0.92 13.75
C ARG A 195 2.03 0.61 12.42
N ALA A 196 3.23 1.13 12.17
CA ALA A 196 4.02 0.76 11.00
C ALA A 196 4.29 -0.75 10.94
N ARG A 197 4.65 -1.35 12.09
CA ARG A 197 4.83 -2.80 12.22
C ARG A 197 3.55 -3.56 11.88
N ALA A 198 2.39 -3.06 12.33
CA ALA A 198 1.10 -3.66 11.99
C ALA A 198 0.78 -3.57 10.49
N LEU A 199 1.10 -2.44 9.83
CA LEU A 199 0.91 -2.26 8.39
C LEU A 199 1.83 -3.18 7.57
N ARG A 200 3.11 -3.32 7.97
CA ARG A 200 4.04 -4.28 7.36
C ARG A 200 3.53 -5.71 7.37
N ARG A 201 2.82 -6.13 8.44
CA ARG A 201 2.24 -7.48 8.55
C ARG A 201 1.02 -7.71 7.67
N GLN A 202 0.41 -6.65 7.15
CA GLN A 202 -0.76 -6.69 6.28
C GLN A 202 -0.39 -6.64 4.79
N THR A 203 0.90 -6.44 4.47
CA THR A 203 1.48 -6.32 3.12
C THR A 203 2.26 -7.59 2.75
#